data_AF-A0A3F3HH75-F1
#
_entry.id   AF-A0A3F3HH75-F1
#
_cell.length_a   1.000
_cell.length_b   1.000
_cell.length_c   1.000
_cell.angle_alpha   90.00
_cell.angle_beta   90.00
_cell.angle_gamma   90.00
#
_symmetry.space_group_name_H-M   'P 1'
#
loop_
_entity.id
_entity.type
_entity.pdbx_description
1 polymer ?
#
loop_
_entity_poly.entity_id
_entity_poly.type
_entity_poly.pdbx_seq_one_letter_code
_entity_poly.pdbx_strand_id
1 'polypeptide(L)'
;MITETKIRDDLSTVVKKLQTQYKYYKKISSILGMLTIALSSSIPIIISLSENNVHLLIIVSVFSAIITLIQTTNSTFKIEDKKNLIGNTLIAIKKEQLLFDIHASPYNQTDDENVKTLVQNIINSSEQSFDDFFDSVK
;
A
#
# COMPACT_ATOMS: atom_id res chain seq x y z
N MET A 1 10.54 22.11 24.13
CA MET A 1 10.08 23.03 23.05
C MET A 1 10.82 22.92 21.71
N ILE A 2 12.15 23.15 21.61
CA ILE A 2 12.86 23.11 20.28
C ILE A 2 12.94 21.67 19.72
N THR A 3 13.07 20.68 20.59
CA THR A 3 13.17 19.26 20.19
C THR A 3 11.84 18.72 19.66
N GLU A 4 10.73 19.11 20.28
CA GLU A 4 9.37 18.68 19.94
C GLU A 4 8.92 19.22 18.57
N THR A 5 9.17 20.50 18.29
CA THR A 5 8.85 21.11 16.99
C THR A 5 9.65 20.49 15.85
N LYS A 6 10.93 20.19 16.08
CA LYS A 6 11.78 19.53 15.09
C LYS A 6 11.34 18.09 14.80
N ILE A 7 11.00 17.32 15.84
CA ILE A 7 10.50 15.95 15.70
C ILE A 7 9.14 15.92 14.98
N ARG A 8 8.28 16.90 15.26
CA ARG A 8 6.98 17.05 14.57
C ARG A 8 7.16 17.34 13.08
N ASP A 9 8.10 18.21 12.72
CA ASP A 9 8.40 18.52 11.33
C ASP A 9 9.03 17.34 10.57
N ASP A 10 9.99 16.64 11.20
CA ASP A 10 10.60 15.44 10.64
C ASP A 10 9.56 14.33 10.43
N LEU A 11 8.70 14.09 11.42
CA LEU A 11 7.64 13.10 11.34
C LEU A 11 6.60 13.46 10.27
N SER A 12 6.21 14.73 10.17
CA SER A 12 5.29 15.19 9.12
C SER A 12 5.87 15.00 7.71
N THR A 13 7.19 15.16 7.56
CA THR A 13 7.90 14.96 6.30
C THR A 13 7.93 13.48 5.91
N VAL A 14 8.21 12.58 6.86
CA VAL A 14 8.16 11.13 6.64
C VAL A 14 6.74 10.68 6.29
N VAL A 15 5.73 11.16 7.02
CA VAL A 15 4.31 10.87 6.74
C VAL A 15 3.91 11.35 5.35
N LYS A 16 4.32 12.54 4.92
CA LYS A 16 4.05 13.05 3.56
C LYS A 16 4.71 12.19 2.48
N LYS A 17 5.96 11.75 2.69
CA LYS A 17 6.66 10.84 1.77
C LYS A 17 5.93 9.50 1.66
N LEU A 18 5.56 8.89 2.79
CA LEU A 18 4.82 7.63 2.83
C LEU A 18 3.44 7.76 2.17
N GLN A 19 2.71 8.84 2.41
CA GLN A 19 1.43 9.11 1.73
C GLN A 19 1.57 9.24 0.22
N THR A 20 2.63 9.90 -0.25
CA THR A 20 2.88 10.10 -1.67
C THR A 20 3.19 8.76 -2.34
N GLN A 21 4.04 7.94 -1.73
CA GLN A 21 4.34 6.59 -2.22
C GLN A 21 3.09 5.70 -2.22
N TYR A 22 2.32 5.71 -1.13
CA TYR A 22 1.05 4.96 -1.04
C TYR A 22 0.08 5.35 -2.16
N LYS A 23 -0.10 6.65 -2.43
CA LYS A 23 -0.95 7.13 -3.53
C LYS A 23 -0.44 6.64 -4.88
N TYR A 24 0.87 6.64 -5.10
CA TYR A 24 1.47 6.17 -6.36
C TYR A 24 1.21 4.67 -6.57
N TYR A 25 1.52 3.83 -5.58
CA TYR A 25 1.26 2.39 -5.64
C TYR A 25 -0.23 2.06 -5.75
N LYS A 26 -1.09 2.79 -5.03
CA LYS A 26 -2.56 2.66 -5.16
C LYS A 26 -3.03 2.98 -6.57
N LYS A 27 -2.52 4.05 -7.19
CA LYS A 27 -2.89 4.47 -8.55
C LYS A 27 -2.44 3.43 -9.58
N ILE A 28 -1.21 2.92 -9.47
CA ILE A 28 -0.70 1.87 -10.36
C ILE A 28 -1.48 0.57 -10.19
N SER A 29 -1.67 0.11 -8.96
CA SER A 29 -2.45 -1.10 -8.65
C SER A 29 -3.87 -1.01 -9.19
N SER A 30 -4.52 0.16 -9.05
CA SER A 30 -5.86 0.39 -9.59
C SER A 30 -5.88 0.40 -11.12
N ILE A 31 -4.90 1.01 -11.78
CA ILE A 31 -4.81 1.05 -13.25
C ILE A 31 -4.58 -0.36 -13.79
N LEU A 32 -3.66 -1.14 -13.20
CA LEU A 32 -3.41 -2.52 -13.58
C LEU A 32 -4.67 -3.38 -13.37
N GLY A 33 -5.37 -3.21 -12.25
CA GLY A 33 -6.65 -3.89 -12.00
C GLY A 33 -7.71 -3.55 -13.05
N MET A 34 -7.88 -2.27 -13.40
CA MET A 34 -8.81 -1.84 -14.45
C MET A 34 -8.43 -2.42 -15.82
N LEU A 35 -7.14 -2.47 -16.15
CA LEU A 35 -6.63 -3.08 -17.39
C LEU A 35 -6.92 -4.58 -17.43
N THR A 36 -6.67 -5.30 -16.34
CA THR A 36 -6.98 -6.72 -16.23
C THR A 36 -8.47 -6.98 -16.38
N ILE A 37 -9.34 -6.16 -15.77
CA ILE A 37 -10.80 -6.28 -15.90
C ILE A 37 -11.23 -6.00 -17.34
N ALA A 38 -10.74 -4.93 -17.96
CA ALA A 38 -11.06 -4.60 -19.35
C ALA A 38 -10.64 -5.73 -20.30
N LEU A 39 -9.42 -6.26 -20.17
CA LEU A 39 -8.92 -7.40 -20.94
C LEU A 39 -9.71 -8.69 -20.65
N SER A 40 -10.08 -8.95 -19.39
CA SER A 40 -10.86 -10.14 -19.05
C SER A 40 -12.28 -10.07 -19.61
N SER A 41 -12.88 -8.88 -19.61
CA SER A 41 -14.23 -8.65 -20.14
C SER A 41 -14.29 -8.66 -21.68
N SER A 42 -13.17 -8.37 -22.36
CA SER A 42 -13.10 -8.42 -23.82
C SER A 42 -12.97 -9.86 -24.35
N ILE A 43 -12.47 -10.80 -23.53
CA ILE A 43 -12.34 -12.22 -23.90
C ILE A 43 -13.70 -12.84 -24.29
N PRO A 44 -14.78 -12.77 -23.48
CA PRO A 44 -16.10 -13.28 -23.87
C PRO A 44 -16.63 -12.69 -25.18
N ILE A 45 -16.43 -11.40 -25.40
CA ILE A 45 -16.87 -10.69 -26.61
C ILE A 45 -16.14 -11.26 -27.83
N ILE A 46 -14.82 -11.43 -27.73
CA ILE A 46 -13.99 -11.96 -28.82
C ILE A 46 -14.30 -13.44 -29.08
N ILE A 47 -14.54 -14.23 -28.03
CA ILE A 47 -14.96 -15.64 -28.17
C ILE A 47 -16.30 -15.73 -28.91
N SER A 48 -17.28 -14.86 -28.60
CA SER A 48 -18.58 -14.86 -29.29
C SER A 48 -18.50 -14.52 -30.78
N LEU A 49 -17.47 -13.77 -31.20
CA LEU A 49 -17.19 -13.41 -32.60
C LEU A 49 -16.28 -14.43 -33.32
N SER A 50 -15.62 -15.30 -32.55
CA SER A 50 -14.64 -16.27 -33.04
C SER A 50 -15.25 -17.47 -33.75
N GLU A 51 -16.56 -17.75 -33.60
CA GLU A 51 -17.23 -18.86 -34.30
C GLU A 51 -17.03 -18.78 -35.82
N ASN A 52 -16.85 -17.58 -36.38
CA ASN A 52 -16.66 -17.36 -37.81
C ASN A 52 -15.19 -17.21 -38.26
N ASN A 53 -14.22 -17.08 -37.34
CA ASN A 53 -12.81 -16.84 -37.68
C ASN A 53 -11.85 -17.35 -36.59
N VAL A 54 -11.14 -18.44 -36.90
CA VAL A 54 -10.13 -19.08 -36.01
C VAL A 54 -9.02 -18.12 -35.57
N HIS A 55 -8.72 -17.08 -36.36
CA HIS A 55 -7.70 -16.09 -36.02
C HIS A 55 -8.05 -15.25 -34.78
N LEU A 56 -9.33 -15.11 -34.40
CA LEU A 56 -9.71 -14.38 -33.17
C LEU A 56 -9.37 -15.15 -31.89
N LEU A 57 -9.34 -16.48 -31.92
CA LEU A 57 -8.93 -17.32 -30.80
C LEU A 57 -7.48 -17.05 -30.39
N ILE A 58 -6.60 -16.74 -31.35
CA ILE A 58 -5.20 -16.37 -31.08
C ILE A 58 -5.13 -15.06 -30.27
N ILE A 59 -6.01 -14.09 -30.55
CA ILE A 59 -6.07 -12.81 -29.82
C ILE A 59 -6.48 -13.03 -28.36
N VAL A 60 -7.44 -13.94 -28.12
CA VAL A 60 -7.85 -14.33 -26.76
C VAL A 60 -6.69 -14.94 -25.97
N SER A 61 -5.91 -15.82 -26.61
CA SER A 61 -4.72 -16.42 -25.97
C SER A 61 -3.66 -15.37 -25.65
N VAL A 62 -3.44 -14.38 -26.53
CA VAL A 62 -2.52 -13.26 -26.27
C VAL A 62 -3.00 -12.39 -25.10
N PHE A 63 -4.28 -12.06 -25.04
CA PHE A 63 -4.86 -11.30 -23.92
C PHE A 63 -4.74 -12.05 -22.60
N SER A 64 -4.98 -13.36 -22.62
CA SER A 64 -4.81 -14.22 -21.45
C SER A 64 -3.36 -14.25 -20.96
N ALA A 65 -2.39 -14.37 -21.87
CA ALA A 65 -0.97 -14.31 -21.53
C ALA A 65 -0.56 -12.95 -20.93
N ILE A 66 -1.08 -11.84 -21.47
CA ILE A 66 -0.83 -10.49 -20.94
C ILE A 66 -1.43 -10.33 -19.54
N ILE A 67 -2.65 -10.80 -19.30
CA ILE A 67 -3.28 -10.80 -17.98
C ILE A 67 -2.42 -11.58 -16.99
N THR A 68 -1.98 -12.78 -17.36
CA THR A 68 -1.12 -13.63 -16.52
C THR A 68 0.19 -12.94 -16.20
N LEU A 69 0.85 -12.29 -17.17
CA LEU A 69 2.06 -11.51 -16.93
C LEU A 69 1.84 -10.35 -15.95
N ILE A 70 0.74 -9.62 -16.09
CA ILE A 70 0.38 -8.52 -15.18
C ILE A 70 0.15 -9.04 -13.75
N GLN A 71 -0.63 -10.12 -13.60
CA GLN A 71 -0.91 -10.74 -12.30
C GLN A 71 0.37 -11.30 -11.67
N THR A 72 1.20 -11.98 -12.46
CA THR A 72 2.47 -12.56 -12.02
C THR A 72 3.43 -11.47 -11.59
N THR A 73 3.49 -10.34 -12.30
CA THR A 73 4.30 -9.19 -11.92
C THR A 73 3.81 -8.61 -10.60
N ASN A 74 2.50 -8.38 -10.43
CA ASN A 74 1.94 -7.89 -9.17
C ASN A 74 2.25 -8.82 -7.98
N SER A 75 2.13 -10.14 -8.19
CA SER A 75 2.42 -11.17 -7.18
C SER A 75 3.92 -11.29 -6.88
N THR A 76 4.77 -11.27 -7.91
CA THR A 76 6.23 -11.44 -7.76
C THR A 76 6.85 -10.24 -7.04
N PHE A 77 6.40 -9.03 -7.37
CA PHE A 77 6.87 -7.82 -6.72
C PHE A 77 6.11 -7.48 -5.42
N LYS A 78 5.12 -8.29 -5.04
CA LYS A 78 4.31 -8.10 -3.82
C LYS A 78 3.79 -6.67 -3.69
N ILE A 79 3.35 -6.10 -4.80
CA ILE A 79 2.99 -4.67 -4.90
C ILE A 79 1.79 -4.37 -4.00
N GLU A 80 0.85 -5.31 -3.95
CA GLU A 80 -0.33 -5.23 -3.08
C GLU A 80 0.06 -5.31 -1.60
N ASP A 81 0.95 -6.22 -1.24
CA ASP A 81 1.42 -6.38 0.13
C ASP A 81 2.23 -5.16 0.60
N LYS A 82 3.10 -4.61 -0.25
CA LYS A 82 3.82 -3.35 0.03
C LYS A 82 2.85 -2.17 0.21
N LYS A 83 1.80 -2.09 -0.62
CA LYS A 83 0.74 -1.08 -0.49
C LYS A 83 0.01 -1.23 0.84
N ASN A 84 -0.32 -2.46 1.25
CA ASN A 84 -0.99 -2.76 2.51
C ASN A 84 -0.10 -2.44 3.71
N LEU A 85 1.19 -2.82 3.67
CA LEU A 85 2.18 -2.49 4.68
C LEU A 85 2.27 -0.98 4.90
N ILE A 86 2.50 -0.21 3.82
CA ILE A 86 2.59 1.25 3.90
C ILE A 86 1.27 1.85 4.43
N GLY A 87 0.13 1.29 4.02
CA GLY A 87 -1.19 1.71 4.49
C GLY A 87 -1.37 1.50 6.01
N ASN A 88 -1.04 0.32 6.51
CA ASN A 88 -1.17 -0.04 7.92
C ASN A 88 -0.21 0.78 8.79
N THR A 89 1.06 0.91 8.37
CA THR A 89 2.03 1.76 9.06
C THR A 89 1.59 3.23 9.07
N LEU A 90 1.01 3.73 7.98
CA LEU A 90 0.48 5.09 7.93
C LEU A 90 -0.69 5.29 8.90
N ILE A 91 -1.60 4.32 9.00
CA ILE A 91 -2.73 4.35 9.94
C ILE A 91 -2.21 4.33 11.39
N ALA A 92 -1.24 3.45 11.70
CA ALA A 92 -0.61 3.38 13.01
C ALA A 92 0.07 4.70 13.40
N ILE A 93 0.89 5.27 12.51
CA ILE A 93 1.56 6.55 12.76
C ILE A 93 0.56 7.68 12.97
N LYS A 94 -0.51 7.76 12.15
CA LYS A 94 -1.55 8.78 12.32
C LYS A 94 -2.32 8.63 13.63
N LYS A 95 -2.56 7.39 14.07
CA LYS A 95 -3.21 7.11 15.34
C LYS A 95 -2.33 7.60 16.50
N GLU A 96 -1.04 7.25 16.50
CA GLU A 96 -0.10 7.71 17.54
C GLU A 96 0.06 9.24 17.51
N GLN A 97 0.13 9.87 16.33
CA GLN A 97 0.14 11.34 16.21
C GLN A 97 -1.12 11.99 16.80
N LEU A 98 -2.30 11.43 16.53
CA LEU A 98 -3.55 11.95 17.06
C LEU A 98 -3.59 11.82 18.59
N LEU A 99 -3.16 10.68 19.13
CA LEU A 99 -3.09 10.43 20.58
C LEU A 99 -2.13 11.40 21.26
N PHE A 100 -1.00 11.73 20.62
CA PHE A 100 -0.06 12.75 21.08
C PHE A 100 -0.68 14.16 21.05
N ASP A 101 -1.32 14.56 19.94
CA ASP A 101 -1.94 15.88 19.81
C ASP A 101 -3.05 16.10 20.86
N ILE A 102 -3.85 15.08 21.18
CA ILE A 102 -4.93 15.17 22.17
C ILE A 102 -4.46 14.90 23.61
N HIS A 103 -3.16 14.67 23.84
CA HIS A 103 -2.58 14.30 25.14
C HIS A 103 -3.30 13.11 25.82
N ALA A 104 -3.83 12.19 25.01
CA ALA A 104 -4.46 10.98 25.52
C ALA A 104 -3.38 9.98 25.94
N SER A 105 -3.69 9.14 26.93
CA SER A 105 -2.80 8.04 27.36
C SER A 105 -2.27 7.27 26.15
N PRO A 106 -0.94 7.04 26.02
CA PRO A 106 0.12 7.21 27.03
C PRO A 106 0.81 8.60 27.05
N TYR A 107 0.28 9.61 26.35
CA TYR A 107 0.89 10.94 26.16
C TYR A 107 0.43 12.00 27.17
N ASN A 108 0.20 11.60 28.41
CA ASN A 108 -0.28 12.47 29.49
C ASN A 108 0.84 12.83 30.51
N GLN A 109 2.10 12.63 30.14
CA GLN A 109 3.28 12.85 30.98
C GLN A 109 3.97 14.17 30.59
N THR A 110 5.24 14.34 30.97
CA THR A 110 6.02 15.52 30.58
C THR A 110 6.34 15.52 29.08
N ASP A 111 6.47 16.70 28.46
CA ASP A 111 6.67 16.84 27.00
C ASP A 111 7.83 15.99 26.47
N ASP A 112 8.95 15.92 27.20
CA ASP A 112 10.12 15.14 26.80
C ASP A 112 9.88 13.61 26.89
N GLU A 113 9.10 13.15 27.88
CA GLU A 113 8.70 11.74 28.01
C GLU A 113 7.65 11.33 26.96
N ASN A 114 6.69 12.23 26.66
CA ASN A 114 5.67 12.00 25.64
C ASN A 114 6.31 11.87 24.25
N VAL A 115 7.31 12.70 23.94
CA VAL A 115 8.06 12.66 22.68
C VAL A 115 8.86 11.37 22.56
N LYS A 116 9.54 10.94 23.64
CA LYS A 116 10.28 9.66 23.65
C LYS A 116 9.34 8.48 23.46
N THR A 117 8.18 8.49 24.12
CA THR A 117 7.14 7.47 24.00
C THR A 117 6.54 7.44 22.59
N LEU A 118 6.38 8.60 21.94
CA LEU A 118 5.87 8.70 20.58
C LEU A 118 6.84 8.05 19.58
N VAL A 119 8.13 8.39 19.68
CA VAL A 119 9.16 7.80 18.80
C VAL A 119 9.25 6.29 19.01
N GLN A 120 9.21 5.82 20.27
CA GLN A 120 9.26 4.40 20.61
C GLN A 120 8.05 3.64 20.04
N ASN A 121 6.84 4.17 20.21
CA ASN A 121 5.62 3.54 19.68
C ASN A 121 5.59 3.51 18.16
N ILE A 122 6.10 4.54 17.48
CA ILE A 122 6.22 4.56 16.01
C ILE A 122 7.21 3.53 15.51
N ILE A 123 8.36 3.37 16.19
CA ILE A 123 9.36 2.34 15.86
C ILE A 123 8.74 0.95 16.05
N ASN A 124 8.17 0.68 17.22
CA ASN A 124 7.55 -0.61 17.53
C ASN A 124 6.41 -0.94 16.55
N SER A 125 5.55 0.03 16.23
CA SER A 125 4.45 -0.16 15.27
C SER A 125 4.95 -0.43 13.84
N SER A 126 6.09 0.16 13.47
CA SER A 126 6.72 -0.05 12.18
C SER A 126 7.36 -1.44 12.11
N GLU A 127 8.12 -1.83 13.14
CA GLU A 127 8.70 -3.18 13.27
C GLU A 127 7.63 -4.27 13.25
N GLN A 128 6.56 -4.10 14.03
CA GLN A 128 5.44 -5.04 14.02
C GLN A 128 4.77 -5.11 12.64
N SER A 129 4.57 -3.98 11.96
CA SER A 129 4.01 -3.99 10.60
C SER A 129 4.94 -4.75 9.63
N PHE A 130 6.25 -4.61 9.78
CA PHE A 130 7.25 -5.32 8.98
C PHE A 130 7.24 -6.83 9.27
N ASP A 131 7.17 -7.24 10.52
CA ASP A 131 7.10 -8.64 10.93
C ASP A 131 5.81 -9.30 10.42
N ASP A 132 4.65 -8.65 10.61
CA ASP A 132 3.36 -9.09 10.09
C ASP A 132 3.40 -9.27 8.55
N PHE A 133 4.13 -8.40 7.84
CA PHE A 133 4.34 -8.54 6.40
C PHE A 133 5.17 -9.78 6.05
N PHE A 134 6.27 -10.04 6.76
CA PHE A 134 7.11 -11.22 6.50
C PHE A 134 6.42 -12.53 6.85
N ASP A 135 5.61 -12.54 7.91
CA ASP A 135 4.81 -13.70 8.28
C ASP A 135 3.67 -13.96 7.29
N SER A 136 3.04 -12.92 6.72
CA SER A 136 2.00 -13.06 5.68
C SER A 136 2.52 -13.60 4.33
N VAL A 137 3.83 -13.62 4.16
CA VAL A 137 4.54 -13.92 2.91
C VAL A 137 5.13 -15.35 2.88
N LYS A 138 5.06 -16.06 4.01
CA LYS A 138 5.61 -17.41 4.20
C LYS A 138 4.60 -18.50 3.88
#